data_AF-A0A182UQ35-F1
#
_entry.id   AF-A0A182UQ35-F1
#
_cell.length_a   1.000
_cell.length_b   1.000
_cell.length_c   1.000
_cell.angle_alpha   90.00
_cell.angle_beta   90.00
_cell.angle_gamma   90.00
#
_symmetry.space_group_name_H-M   'P 1'
#
loop_
_entity.id
_entity.type
_entity.pdbx_description
1 polymer ?
#
loop_
_entity_poly.entity_id
_entity_poly.type
_entity_poly.pdbx_seq_one_letter_code
_entity_poly.pdbx_strand_id
1 'polypeptide(L)'
;MCERPYVRLLVADRYFRCHYCLAHAPLVLIPCPSCSSTLYCSNTCRNRAYDEYHAMECAMLACLRIQFTTLEHLAVRLTCHVINMFAGQLDQLEPYVRSLLASFTPSSHSTPYERDAPESPCKQYARIYHLATNRRQITRAVLTENGLRAVSLAKLLVEQNKLPAGLLPIIAELTVRHMHIAAANVLPLHRSDADPAVESQNKTSTRYALVLLTTGSRLNHACSPNLAYQLTQNGTISFLAKHHICQGMQLTIDYR
;
A
#
# COMPACT_ATOMS: atom_id res chain seq x y z
N MET A 1 -2.38 -16.85 -9.77
CA MET A 1 -3.16 -15.61 -9.57
C MET A 1 -2.25 -14.43 -9.85
N CYS A 2 -2.71 -13.37 -10.51
CA CYS A 2 -1.94 -12.15 -10.72
C CYS A 2 -2.75 -10.95 -10.25
N GLU A 3 -2.15 -10.06 -9.46
CA GLU A 3 -2.83 -8.90 -8.90
C GLU A 3 -1.93 -7.66 -8.94
N ARG A 4 -2.47 -6.50 -9.30
CA ARG A 4 -1.74 -5.24 -9.20
C ARG A 4 -1.78 -4.76 -7.74
N PRO A 5 -0.65 -4.38 -7.13
CA PRO A 5 -0.67 -3.76 -5.80
C PRO A 5 -1.63 -2.58 -5.74
N TYR A 6 -2.50 -2.58 -4.73
CA TYR A 6 -3.38 -1.45 -4.42
C TYR A 6 -2.52 -0.28 -3.95
N VAL A 7 -1.58 -0.54 -3.04
CA VAL A 7 -0.53 0.41 -2.67
C VAL A 7 0.83 -0.28 -2.73
N ARG A 8 1.84 0.49 -3.14
CA ARG A 8 3.26 0.12 -3.09
C ARG A 8 4.08 1.22 -2.43
N LEU A 9 5.13 0.81 -1.73
CA LEU A 9 6.16 1.70 -1.21
C LEU A 9 7.54 1.14 -1.54
N LEU A 10 8.30 1.89 -2.33
CA LEU A 10 9.71 1.61 -2.61
C LEU A 10 10.56 2.09 -1.42
N VAL A 11 11.25 1.17 -0.75
CA VAL A 11 12.05 1.45 0.45
C VAL A 11 13.56 1.46 0.19
N ALA A 12 14.02 0.75 -0.84
CA ALA A 12 15.40 0.78 -1.35
C ALA A 12 15.40 0.98 -2.88
N ASP A 13 16.56 0.93 -3.53
CA ASP A 13 16.68 0.94 -5.01
C ASP A 13 16.07 2.16 -5.72
N ARG A 14 16.01 3.31 -5.04
CA ARG A 14 15.32 4.52 -5.55
C ARG A 14 15.85 5.01 -6.90
N TYR A 15 17.12 4.74 -7.19
CA TYR A 15 17.79 5.10 -8.46
C TYR A 15 17.71 4.02 -9.54
N PHE A 16 17.26 2.82 -9.18
CA PHE A 16 17.24 1.65 -10.06
C PHE A 16 15.81 1.21 -10.40
N ARG A 17 14.81 1.63 -9.61
CA ARG A 17 13.42 1.21 -9.76
C ARG A 17 12.45 2.36 -9.87
N CYS A 18 11.41 2.13 -10.67
CA CYS A 18 10.27 3.03 -10.73
C CYS A 18 9.53 3.07 -9.38
N HIS A 19 9.30 4.27 -8.85
CA HIS A 19 8.58 4.50 -7.59
C HIS A 19 7.10 4.10 -7.65
N TYR A 20 6.57 3.91 -8.85
CA TYR A 20 5.19 3.45 -9.09
C TYR A 20 5.14 1.96 -9.43
N CYS A 21 5.62 1.51 -10.59
CA CYS A 21 5.47 0.09 -10.97
C CYS A 21 6.53 -0.85 -10.37
N LEU A 22 7.53 -0.33 -9.64
CA LEU A 22 8.63 -1.08 -9.03
C LEU A 22 9.58 -1.78 -10.03
N ALA A 23 9.32 -1.66 -11.34
CA ALA A 23 10.17 -2.21 -12.38
C ALA A 23 11.58 -1.64 -12.30
N HIS A 24 12.57 -2.52 -12.48
CA HIS A 24 13.98 -2.16 -12.58
C HIS A 24 14.23 -1.48 -13.94
N ALA A 25 14.61 -0.21 -13.91
CA ALA A 25 14.78 0.63 -15.10
C ALA A 25 15.87 1.69 -14.86
N PRO A 26 17.12 1.28 -14.57
CA PRO A 26 18.20 2.20 -14.27
C PRO A 26 18.50 3.11 -15.47
N LEU A 27 19.06 4.29 -15.20
CA LEU A 27 19.49 5.28 -16.19
C LEU A 27 18.38 5.92 -17.06
N VAL A 28 17.14 5.44 -16.97
CA VAL A 28 15.99 5.95 -17.75
C VAL A 28 14.85 6.46 -16.87
N LEU A 29 15.07 6.62 -15.56
CA LEU A 29 14.04 7.12 -14.67
C LEU A 29 13.92 8.66 -14.74
N ILE A 30 12.67 9.13 -14.74
CA ILE A 30 12.28 10.54 -14.78
C ILE A 30 11.93 10.98 -13.35
N PRO A 31 12.55 12.03 -12.80
CA PRO A 31 12.20 12.53 -11.48
C PRO A 31 10.83 13.21 -11.45
N CYS A 32 10.19 13.18 -10.28
CA CYS A 32 9.11 14.11 -9.98
C CYS A 32 9.63 15.56 -10.08
N PRO A 33 8.99 16.44 -10.86
CA PRO A 33 9.47 17.82 -11.02
C PRO A 33 9.40 18.63 -9.73
N SER A 34 8.56 18.26 -8.78
CA SER A 34 8.35 19.00 -7.53
C SER A 34 9.32 18.59 -6.42
N CYS A 35 9.48 17.29 -6.14
CA CYS A 35 10.31 16.83 -5.02
C CYS A 35 11.65 16.22 -5.43
N SER A 36 11.85 15.86 -6.70
CA SER A 36 13.00 15.11 -7.23
C SER A 36 13.35 13.81 -6.46
N SER A 37 12.46 13.37 -5.57
CA SER A 37 12.69 12.34 -4.55
C SER A 37 12.04 11.00 -4.89
N THR A 38 11.22 11.00 -5.95
CA THR A 38 10.58 9.84 -6.57
C THR A 38 10.94 9.85 -8.04
N LEU A 39 11.28 8.67 -8.56
CA LEU A 39 11.72 8.49 -9.94
C LEU A 39 10.81 7.49 -10.65
N TYR A 40 10.49 7.70 -11.93
CA TYR A 40 9.50 6.90 -12.66
C TYR A 40 10.04 6.45 -14.01
N CYS A 41 9.75 5.22 -14.44
CA CYS A 41 10.22 4.71 -15.75
C CYS A 41 9.48 5.30 -16.96
N SER A 42 8.40 6.04 -16.76
CA SER A 42 7.59 6.65 -17.83
C SER A 42 6.71 7.77 -17.30
N ASN A 43 6.30 8.68 -18.20
CA ASN A 43 5.28 9.69 -17.89
C ASN A 43 3.96 9.04 -17.44
N THR A 44 3.59 7.89 -18.00
CA THR A 44 2.41 7.13 -17.58
C THR A 44 2.49 6.72 -16.11
N CYS A 45 3.63 6.19 -15.66
CA CYS A 45 3.84 5.83 -14.26
C CYS A 45 3.86 7.06 -13.34
N ARG A 46 4.48 8.16 -13.79
CA ARG A 46 4.52 9.42 -13.04
C ARG A 46 3.12 10.00 -12.85
N ASN A 47 2.34 10.10 -13.92
CA ASN A 47 0.99 10.69 -13.89
C ASN A 47 0.05 9.83 -13.04
N ARG A 48 0.06 8.50 -13.21
CA ARG A 48 -0.75 7.61 -12.34
C ARG A 48 -0.37 7.73 -10.87
N ALA A 49 0.93 7.79 -10.55
CA ALA A 49 1.34 8.01 -9.17
C ALA A 49 0.84 9.35 -8.64
N TYR A 50 0.95 10.42 -9.44
CA TYR A 50 0.48 11.76 -9.11
C TYR A 50 -1.02 11.76 -8.79
N ASP A 51 -1.83 11.22 -9.70
CA ASP A 51 -3.29 11.17 -9.60
C ASP A 51 -3.76 10.27 -8.45
N GLU A 52 -3.10 9.13 -8.23
CA GLU A 52 -3.51 8.18 -7.18
C GLU A 52 -3.14 8.69 -5.78
N TYR A 53 -1.93 9.21 -5.55
CA TYR A 53 -1.48 9.54 -4.19
C TYR A 53 -0.42 10.63 -4.11
N HIS A 54 0.50 10.69 -5.08
CA HIS A 54 1.74 11.44 -4.97
C HIS A 54 1.49 12.95 -4.95
N ALA A 55 0.44 13.46 -5.62
CA ALA A 55 0.08 14.87 -5.53
C ALA A 55 -0.06 15.34 -4.06
N MET A 56 -0.65 14.50 -3.21
CA MET A 56 -0.93 14.83 -1.82
C MET A 56 0.26 14.64 -0.86
N GLU A 57 1.02 13.56 -1.04
CA GLU A 57 2.16 13.25 -0.17
C GLU A 57 3.47 13.95 -0.60
N CYS A 58 3.54 14.50 -1.81
CA CYS A 58 4.80 15.00 -2.40
C CYS A 58 5.51 16.02 -1.52
N ALA A 59 4.78 17.03 -1.02
CA ALA A 59 5.34 18.11 -0.20
C ALA A 59 5.89 17.61 1.16
N MET A 60 5.35 16.51 1.68
CA MET A 60 5.73 15.96 2.97
C MET A 60 6.61 14.71 2.88
N LEU A 61 6.96 14.26 1.68
CA LEU A 61 7.68 13.00 1.46
C LEU A 61 9.02 12.95 2.20
N ALA A 62 9.74 14.07 2.29
CA ALA A 62 10.97 14.17 3.07
C ALA A 62 10.70 13.94 4.56
N CYS A 63 9.68 14.59 5.12
CA CYS A 63 9.27 14.41 6.51
C CYS A 63 8.86 12.95 6.79
N LEU A 64 8.05 12.34 5.92
CA LEU A 64 7.65 10.93 6.02
C LEU A 64 8.84 9.96 6.06
N ARG A 65 9.94 10.28 5.35
CA ARG A 65 11.12 9.42 5.29
C ARG A 65 12.09 9.60 6.46
N ILE A 66 12.10 10.78 7.07
CA ILE A 66 13.06 11.13 8.13
C ILE A 66 12.45 10.89 9.51
N GLN A 67 11.18 11.27 9.70
CA GLN A 67 10.54 11.33 11.01
C GLN A 67 9.58 10.17 11.30
N PHE A 68 9.26 9.36 10.28
CA PHE A 68 8.26 8.30 10.38
C PHE A 68 8.78 6.98 9.82
N THR A 69 8.16 5.86 10.21
CA THR A 69 8.52 4.55 9.68
C THR A 69 7.86 4.29 8.33
N THR A 70 8.27 3.20 7.68
CA THR A 70 7.68 2.76 6.41
C THR A 70 6.18 2.43 6.52
N LEU A 71 5.70 2.03 7.72
CA LEU A 71 4.30 1.72 7.96
C LEU A 71 3.44 2.99 8.01
N GLU A 72 3.90 4.05 8.69
CA GLU A 72 3.21 5.34 8.65
C GLU A 72 3.19 5.93 7.24
N HIS A 73 4.29 5.81 6.48
CA HIS A 73 4.31 6.27 5.10
C HIS A 73 3.30 5.50 4.24
N LEU A 74 3.23 4.17 4.35
CA LEU A 74 2.20 3.38 3.68
C LEU A 74 0.79 3.80 4.08
N ALA A 75 0.58 4.08 5.37
CA ALA A 75 -0.71 4.52 5.88
C ALA A 75 -1.13 5.87 5.30
N VAL A 76 -0.22 6.84 5.25
CA VAL A 76 -0.45 8.14 4.61
C VAL A 76 -0.77 7.98 3.14
N ARG A 77 -0.02 7.12 2.43
CA ARG A 77 -0.28 6.85 1.01
C ARG A 77 -1.66 6.25 0.77
N LEU A 78 -2.09 5.30 1.61
CA LEU A 78 -3.46 4.78 1.59
C LEU A 78 -4.49 5.89 1.84
N THR A 79 -4.27 6.72 2.85
CA THR A 79 -5.15 7.86 3.16
C THR A 79 -5.25 8.82 1.97
N CYS A 80 -4.13 9.16 1.33
CA CYS A 80 -4.12 10.00 0.12
C CYS A 80 -4.95 9.38 -1.01
N HIS A 81 -4.78 8.08 -1.24
CA HIS A 81 -5.53 7.36 -2.26
C HIS A 81 -7.05 7.43 -2.04
N VAL A 82 -7.50 7.32 -0.80
CA VAL A 82 -8.92 7.40 -0.45
C VAL A 82 -9.44 8.82 -0.62
N ILE A 83 -8.69 9.84 -0.17
CA ILE A 83 -9.10 11.24 -0.33
C ILE A 83 -9.22 11.59 -1.82
N ASN A 84 -8.27 11.17 -2.64
CA ASN A 84 -8.28 11.41 -4.09
C ASN A 84 -9.45 10.74 -4.83
N MET A 85 -10.00 9.64 -4.31
CA MET A 85 -11.23 9.04 -4.87
C MET A 85 -12.44 9.98 -4.78
N PHE A 86 -12.40 10.95 -3.86
CA PHE A 86 -13.44 11.96 -3.64
C PHE A 86 -13.01 13.36 -4.10
N ALA A 87 -12.04 13.45 -5.01
CA ALA A 87 -11.63 14.73 -5.59
C ALA A 87 -12.85 15.44 -6.21
N GLY A 88 -13.15 16.65 -5.73
CA GLY A 88 -14.33 17.44 -6.12
C GLY A 88 -15.63 17.10 -5.36
N GLN A 89 -15.64 16.09 -4.48
CA GLN A 89 -16.79 15.66 -3.67
C GLN A 89 -16.34 15.23 -2.27
N LEU A 90 -15.48 16.02 -1.62
CA LEU A 90 -14.86 15.68 -0.34
C LEU A 90 -15.87 15.53 0.81
N ASP A 91 -17.06 16.13 0.67
CA ASP A 91 -18.20 15.96 1.57
C ASP A 91 -18.70 14.51 1.64
N GLN A 92 -18.46 13.70 0.60
CA GLN A 92 -18.84 12.30 0.54
C GLN A 92 -17.84 11.35 1.22
N LEU A 93 -16.63 11.83 1.57
CA LEU A 93 -15.60 11.00 2.20
C LEU A 93 -16.07 10.42 3.53
N GLU A 94 -16.57 11.26 4.44
CA GLU A 94 -17.02 10.80 5.75
C GLU A 94 -18.23 9.86 5.67
N PRO A 95 -19.34 10.19 4.97
CA PRO A 95 -20.46 9.27 4.77
C PRO A 95 -20.02 7.91 4.25
N TYR A 96 -19.09 7.88 3.29
CA TYR A 96 -18.56 6.64 2.76
C TYR A 96 -17.81 5.83 3.82
N VAL A 97 -16.89 6.43 4.59
CA VAL A 97 -16.14 5.73 5.65
C VAL A 97 -17.07 5.22 6.75
N ARG A 98 -18.09 6.00 7.13
CA ARG A 98 -19.11 5.57 8.10
C ARG A 98 -19.91 4.37 7.58
N SER A 99 -20.21 4.33 6.27
CA SER A 99 -20.89 3.17 5.68
C SER A 99 -20.03 1.90 5.71
N LEU A 100 -18.70 2.02 5.52
CA LEU A 100 -17.79 0.89 5.67
C LEU A 100 -17.82 0.29 7.08
N LEU A 101 -17.81 1.14 8.11
CA LEU A 101 -17.91 0.71 9.51
C LEU A 101 -19.22 -0.05 9.80
N ALA A 102 -20.34 0.41 9.24
CA ALA A 102 -21.63 -0.23 9.40
C ALA A 102 -21.74 -1.56 8.62
N SER A 103 -21.03 -1.67 7.49
CA SER A 103 -21.12 -2.81 6.56
C SER A 103 -20.26 -4.02 6.94
N PHE A 104 -19.68 -4.06 8.15
CA PHE A 104 -18.81 -5.16 8.56
C PHE A 104 -19.57 -6.51 8.53
N THR A 105 -19.38 -7.24 7.44
CA THR A 105 -19.82 -8.63 7.30
C THR A 105 -18.58 -9.51 7.46
N PRO A 106 -18.60 -10.53 8.34
CA PRO A 106 -17.51 -11.48 8.43
C PRO A 106 -17.39 -12.25 7.09
N SER A 107 -16.52 -11.74 6.23
CA SER A 107 -15.88 -12.38 5.08
C SER A 107 -16.73 -13.39 4.29
N SER A 108 -17.33 -12.96 3.17
CA SER A 108 -17.43 -13.90 2.06
C SER A 108 -15.99 -14.22 1.59
N HIS A 109 -15.67 -15.51 1.52
CA HIS A 109 -14.43 -16.01 0.94
C HIS A 109 -14.50 -16.05 -0.59
N SER A 110 -15.48 -15.37 -1.20
CA SER A 110 -15.53 -15.23 -2.66
C SER A 110 -14.28 -14.48 -3.11
N THR A 111 -13.42 -15.22 -3.80
CA THR A 111 -12.43 -14.60 -4.67
C THR A 111 -13.22 -13.96 -5.82
N PRO A 112 -12.98 -12.70 -6.17
CA PRO A 112 -13.52 -12.15 -7.41
C PRO A 112 -12.70 -12.77 -8.53
N TYR A 113 -13.06 -14.01 -8.87
CA TYR A 113 -12.82 -14.58 -10.19
C TYR A 113 -14.05 -14.30 -11.08
N GLU A 114 -14.71 -13.16 -10.87
CA GLU A 114 -15.74 -12.70 -11.79
C GLU A 114 -15.06 -11.81 -12.83
N ARG A 115 -15.17 -12.25 -14.07
CA ARG A 115 -14.45 -11.76 -15.24
C ARG A 115 -15.12 -10.52 -15.85
N ASP A 116 -16.08 -9.92 -15.17
CA ASP A 116 -17.02 -8.97 -15.76
C ASP A 116 -17.09 -7.65 -14.96
N ALA A 117 -16.70 -6.57 -15.66
CA ALA A 117 -16.63 -5.16 -15.26
C ALA A 117 -15.50 -4.74 -14.28
N PRO A 118 -14.83 -3.60 -14.54
CA PRO A 118 -13.90 -3.02 -13.59
C PRO A 118 -14.63 -2.65 -12.28
N GLU A 119 -14.23 -3.29 -11.19
CA GLU A 119 -14.74 -3.01 -9.84
C GLU A 119 -14.52 -1.52 -9.49
N SER A 120 -15.54 -0.85 -8.96
CA SER A 120 -15.42 0.58 -8.62
C SER A 120 -14.32 0.83 -7.58
N PRO A 121 -13.63 1.98 -7.61
CA PRO A 121 -12.59 2.31 -6.63
C PRO A 121 -13.06 2.15 -5.18
N CYS A 122 -14.32 2.52 -4.89
CA CYS A 122 -14.93 2.35 -3.57
C CYS A 122 -15.08 0.88 -3.15
N LYS A 123 -15.41 -0.03 -4.08
CA LYS A 123 -15.48 -1.46 -3.73
C LYS A 123 -14.09 -2.04 -3.49
N GLN A 124 -13.10 -1.66 -4.30
CA GLN A 124 -11.70 -2.08 -4.10
C GLN A 124 -11.16 -1.62 -2.74
N TYR A 125 -11.36 -0.34 -2.39
CA TYR A 125 -10.94 0.17 -1.09
C TYR A 125 -11.70 -0.46 0.08
N ALA A 126 -13.00 -0.75 -0.07
CA ALA A 126 -13.76 -1.44 0.97
C ALA A 126 -13.07 -2.77 1.36
N ARG A 127 -12.53 -3.52 0.40
CA ARG A 127 -11.79 -4.77 0.67
C ARG A 127 -10.52 -4.52 1.47
N ILE A 128 -9.80 -3.43 1.18
CA ILE A 128 -8.62 -2.99 1.95
C ILE A 128 -9.01 -2.58 3.36
N TYR A 129 -10.06 -1.76 3.50
CA TYR A 129 -10.52 -1.24 4.79
C TYR A 129 -10.87 -2.37 5.76
N HIS A 130 -11.44 -3.47 5.25
CA HIS A 130 -11.85 -4.63 6.03
C HIS A 130 -10.74 -5.66 6.30
N LEU A 131 -9.50 -5.42 5.85
CA LEU A 131 -8.37 -6.28 6.21
C LEU A 131 -8.14 -6.32 7.73
N ALA A 132 -7.55 -7.42 8.19
CA ALA A 132 -7.32 -7.67 9.60
C ALA A 132 -6.38 -6.60 10.18
N THR A 133 -6.71 -6.01 11.32
CA THR A 133 -5.85 -5.02 11.98
C THR A 133 -5.09 -5.58 13.16
N ASN A 134 -5.46 -6.78 13.63
CA ASN A 134 -5.01 -7.39 14.88
C ASN A 134 -5.04 -6.42 16.08
N ARG A 135 -5.91 -5.39 16.03
CA ARG A 135 -5.94 -4.29 17.00
C ARG A 135 -6.09 -4.77 18.44
N ARG A 136 -6.82 -5.87 18.66
CA ARG A 136 -7.03 -6.49 19.98
C ARG A 136 -5.74 -7.04 20.61
N GLN A 137 -4.72 -7.31 19.80
CA GLN A 137 -3.41 -7.80 20.26
C GLN A 137 -2.41 -6.65 20.46
N ILE A 138 -2.76 -5.42 20.10
CA ILE A 138 -1.89 -4.25 20.24
C ILE A 138 -2.04 -3.66 21.64
N THR A 139 -0.92 -3.38 22.30
CA THR A 139 -0.91 -2.82 23.65
C THR A 139 -1.50 -1.40 23.69
N ARG A 140 -2.05 -0.99 24.83
CA ARG A 140 -2.61 0.36 25.00
C ARG A 140 -1.60 1.46 24.72
N ALA A 141 -0.34 1.29 25.15
CA ALA A 141 0.71 2.27 24.90
C ALA A 141 0.97 2.49 23.40
N VAL A 142 1.08 1.40 22.64
CA VAL A 142 1.27 1.45 21.18
C VAL A 142 0.03 1.99 20.48
N LEU A 143 -1.19 1.70 20.97
CA LEU A 143 -2.42 2.29 20.43
C LEU A 143 -2.46 3.81 20.62
N THR A 144 -2.06 4.31 21.80
CA THR A 144 -1.97 5.75 22.07
C THR A 144 -0.93 6.41 21.17
N GLU A 145 0.27 5.82 21.04
CA GLU A 145 1.32 6.32 20.17
C GLU A 145 0.88 6.39 18.70
N ASN A 146 0.26 5.32 18.20
CA ASN A 146 -0.30 5.29 16.84
C ASN A 146 -1.36 6.39 16.65
N GLY A 147 -2.21 6.64 17.65
CA GLY A 147 -3.20 7.70 17.61
C GLY A 147 -2.56 9.08 17.49
N LEU A 148 -1.54 9.36 18.30
CA LEU A 148 -0.81 10.64 18.25
C LEU A 148 -0.10 10.83 16.90
N ARG A 149 0.58 9.80 16.38
CA ARG A 149 1.22 9.85 15.06
C ARG A 149 0.20 10.06 13.95
N ALA A 150 -0.94 9.36 13.99
CA ALA A 150 -2.00 9.52 13.00
C ALA A 150 -2.58 10.94 12.98
N VAL A 151 -2.80 11.55 14.15
CA VAL A 151 -3.25 12.96 14.23
C VAL A 151 -2.20 13.91 13.66
N SER A 152 -0.92 13.73 13.98
CA SER A 152 0.16 14.54 13.43
C SER A 152 0.24 14.44 11.90
N LEU A 153 0.16 13.23 11.36
CA LEU A 153 0.17 12.99 9.92
C LEU A 153 -1.08 13.56 9.23
N ALA A 154 -2.26 13.42 9.84
CA ALA A 154 -3.50 13.98 9.33
C ALA A 154 -3.47 15.51 9.30
N LYS A 155 -2.93 16.16 10.33
CA LYS A 155 -2.72 17.62 10.33
C LYS A 155 -1.82 18.05 9.19
N LEU A 156 -0.68 17.39 9.03
CA LEU A 156 0.22 17.66 7.91
C LEU A 156 -0.50 17.49 6.56
N LEU A 157 -1.33 16.45 6.40
CA LEU A 157 -2.05 16.21 5.13
C LEU A 157 -3.06 17.33 4.86
N VAL A 158 -3.84 17.72 5.87
CA VAL A 158 -4.85 18.78 5.76
C VAL A 158 -4.20 20.11 5.42
N GLU A 159 -3.14 20.48 6.13
CA GLU A 159 -2.47 21.78 5.95
C GLU A 159 -1.74 21.87 4.60
N GLN A 160 -0.94 20.86 4.25
CA GLN A 160 -0.14 20.88 3.01
C GLN A 160 -1.01 20.84 1.76
N ASN A 161 -2.20 20.25 1.84
CA ASN A 161 -3.14 20.13 0.72
C ASN A 161 -4.32 21.10 0.81
N LYS A 162 -4.33 22.02 1.79
CA LYS A 162 -5.41 22.99 2.02
C LYS A 162 -6.80 22.35 2.07
N LEU A 163 -6.90 21.18 2.69
CA LEU A 163 -8.18 20.49 2.85
C LEU A 163 -9.05 21.23 3.88
N PRO A 164 -10.40 21.12 3.80
CA PRO A 164 -11.27 21.66 4.82
C PRO A 164 -10.91 21.16 6.22
N ALA A 165 -10.74 22.06 7.19
CA ALA A 165 -10.33 21.71 8.54
C ALA A 165 -11.28 20.71 9.23
N GLY A 166 -12.58 20.72 8.85
CA GLY A 166 -13.58 19.76 9.33
C GLY A 166 -13.28 18.30 8.96
N LEU A 167 -12.42 18.03 7.97
CA LEU A 167 -12.01 16.67 7.60
C LEU A 167 -10.91 16.10 8.50
N LEU A 168 -10.27 16.91 9.36
CA LEU A 168 -9.17 16.45 10.20
C LEU A 168 -9.53 15.22 11.05
N PRO A 169 -10.69 15.15 11.74
CA PRO A 169 -11.04 13.98 12.55
C PRO A 169 -11.16 12.69 11.73
N ILE A 170 -11.83 12.73 10.58
CA ILE A 170 -12.01 11.55 9.74
C ILE A 170 -10.70 11.11 9.07
N ILE A 171 -9.85 12.06 8.67
CA ILE A 171 -8.51 11.75 8.11
C ILE A 171 -7.61 11.13 9.19
N ALA A 172 -7.66 11.60 10.43
CA ALA A 172 -6.91 11.01 11.54
C ALA A 172 -7.38 9.58 11.85
N GLU A 173 -8.70 9.36 11.88
CA GLU A 173 -9.30 8.03 12.07
C GLU A 173 -8.91 7.06 10.96
N LEU A 174 -8.97 7.50 9.70
CA LEU A 174 -8.52 6.72 8.55
C LEU A 174 -7.02 6.40 8.66
N THR A 175 -6.20 7.39 9.02
CA THR A 175 -4.75 7.21 9.09
C THR A 175 -4.37 6.17 10.14
N VAL A 176 -4.97 6.20 11.33
CA VAL A 176 -4.70 5.16 12.35
C VAL A 176 -5.20 3.78 11.89
N ARG A 177 -6.36 3.71 11.21
CA ARG A 177 -6.86 2.46 10.63
C ARG A 177 -5.88 1.90 9.60
N HIS A 178 -5.37 2.75 8.71
CA HIS A 178 -4.39 2.38 7.69
C HIS A 178 -3.05 1.95 8.29
N MET A 179 -2.60 2.57 9.39
CA MET A 179 -1.39 2.12 10.09
C MET A 179 -1.55 0.68 10.59
N HIS A 180 -2.71 0.34 11.16
CA HIS A 180 -2.97 -1.04 11.62
C HIS A 180 -3.15 -2.03 10.47
N ILE A 181 -3.77 -1.62 9.36
CA ILE A 181 -3.85 -2.44 8.14
C ILE A 181 -2.44 -2.69 7.58
N ALA A 182 -1.62 -1.65 7.44
CA ALA A 182 -0.27 -1.75 6.92
C ALA A 182 0.59 -2.69 7.79
N ALA A 183 0.51 -2.55 9.12
CA ALA A 183 1.26 -3.39 10.05
C ALA A 183 0.92 -4.88 9.95
N ALA A 184 -0.32 -5.23 9.63
CA ALA A 184 -0.80 -6.61 9.64
C ALA A 184 -0.85 -7.29 8.27
N ASN A 185 -0.82 -6.54 7.16
CA ASN A 185 -1.19 -7.08 5.84
C ASN A 185 -0.21 -6.77 4.70
N VAL A 186 0.81 -5.97 4.96
CA VAL A 186 1.79 -5.61 3.93
C VAL A 186 2.69 -6.81 3.61
N LEU A 187 2.91 -7.05 2.32
CA LEU A 187 3.83 -8.08 1.85
C LEU A 187 5.15 -7.44 1.44
N PRO A 188 6.29 -7.91 1.96
CA PRO A 188 7.59 -7.41 1.55
C PRO A 188 8.02 -8.01 0.21
N LEU A 189 8.69 -7.20 -0.61
CA LEU A 189 9.37 -7.67 -1.81
C LEU A 189 10.88 -7.69 -1.57
N HIS A 190 11.46 -8.85 -1.82
CA HIS A 190 12.88 -9.13 -1.66
C HIS A 190 13.54 -9.27 -3.03
N ARG A 191 14.81 -8.85 -3.12
CA ARG A 191 15.63 -9.07 -4.31
C ARG A 191 15.84 -10.57 -4.48
N SER A 192 15.70 -11.05 -5.71
CA SER A 192 16.20 -12.38 -6.08
C SER A 192 17.72 -12.35 -6.20
N ASP A 193 18.38 -13.51 -6.14
CA ASP A 193 19.84 -13.58 -6.37
C ASP A 193 20.23 -13.10 -7.78
N ALA A 194 19.33 -13.26 -8.75
CA ALA A 194 19.49 -12.78 -10.12
C ALA A 194 19.05 -11.31 -10.33
N ASP A 195 18.74 -10.58 -9.25
CA ASP A 195 18.26 -9.21 -9.36
C ASP A 195 19.43 -8.27 -9.75
N PRO A 196 19.32 -7.51 -10.86
CA PRO A 196 20.43 -6.67 -11.32
C PRO A 196 20.86 -5.61 -10.31
N ALA A 197 20.02 -5.25 -9.34
CA ALA A 197 20.37 -4.32 -8.28
C ALA A 197 21.34 -4.93 -7.24
N VAL A 198 21.46 -6.26 -7.16
CA VAL A 198 22.31 -6.98 -6.20
C VAL A 198 23.80 -6.75 -6.45
N GLU A 199 24.22 -6.57 -7.71
CA GLU A 199 25.62 -6.25 -8.05
C GLU A 199 26.02 -4.82 -7.63
N SER A 200 25.05 -3.94 -7.40
CA SER A 200 25.27 -2.49 -7.28
C SER A 200 25.28 -1.94 -5.85
N GLN A 201 24.94 -2.72 -4.81
CA GLN A 201 24.80 -2.21 -3.43
C GLN A 201 25.37 -3.13 -2.33
N ASN A 202 25.81 -2.51 -1.22
CA ASN A 202 26.18 -3.17 0.03
C ASN A 202 25.01 -4.01 0.60
N LYS A 203 25.31 -5.27 0.94
CA LYS A 203 24.41 -6.41 1.28
C LYS A 203 23.48 -6.26 2.50
N THR A 204 23.22 -5.07 3.04
CA THR A 204 22.62 -4.94 4.39
C THR A 204 21.11 -5.17 4.48
N SER A 205 20.35 -5.07 3.38
CA SER A 205 18.91 -5.39 3.38
C SER A 205 18.49 -5.98 2.03
N THR A 206 17.91 -7.18 2.03
CA THR A 206 17.38 -7.84 0.81
C THR A 206 16.03 -7.28 0.37
N ARG A 207 15.30 -6.60 1.27
CA ARG A 207 13.98 -6.02 1.00
C ARG A 207 14.11 -4.68 0.29
N TYR A 208 13.41 -4.51 -0.83
CA TYR A 208 13.42 -3.27 -1.60
C TYR A 208 12.06 -2.56 -1.69
N ALA A 209 10.95 -3.27 -1.48
CA ALA A 209 9.63 -2.67 -1.50
C ALA A 209 8.65 -3.35 -0.54
N LEU A 210 7.54 -2.68 -0.30
CA LEU A 210 6.40 -3.15 0.46
C LEU A 210 5.14 -2.97 -0.40
N VAL A 211 4.26 -3.97 -0.43
CA VAL A 211 3.02 -3.93 -1.22
C VAL A 211 1.81 -4.33 -0.39
N LEU A 212 0.68 -3.67 -0.62
CA LEU A 212 -0.61 -4.05 -0.07
C LEU A 212 -1.54 -4.44 -1.21
N LEU A 213 -2.21 -5.59 -1.05
CA LEU A 213 -3.06 -6.21 -2.06
C LEU A 213 -4.50 -6.33 -1.54
N THR A 214 -5.48 -6.36 -2.44
CA THR A 214 -6.89 -6.58 -2.08
C THR A 214 -7.18 -8.06 -1.84
N THR A 215 -6.54 -8.95 -2.61
CA THR A 215 -6.76 -10.40 -2.53
C THR A 215 -5.57 -11.10 -1.91
N GLY A 216 -4.35 -10.80 -2.38
CA GLY A 216 -3.12 -11.44 -1.89
C GLY A 216 -2.87 -11.24 -0.39
N SER A 217 -3.27 -10.11 0.18
CA SER A 217 -3.14 -9.84 1.62
C SER A 217 -4.10 -10.66 2.50
N ARG A 218 -5.02 -11.45 1.91
CA ARG A 218 -5.88 -12.40 2.63
C ARG A 218 -5.27 -13.81 2.72
N LEU A 219 -4.15 -14.06 2.03
CA LEU A 219 -3.47 -15.36 2.06
C LEU A 219 -2.74 -15.51 3.39
N ASN A 220 -3.00 -16.60 4.09
CA ASN A 220 -2.38 -16.86 5.38
C ASN A 220 -0.91 -17.29 5.27
N HIS A 221 -0.20 -17.18 6.38
CA HIS A 221 1.17 -17.66 6.52
C HIS A 221 1.25 -19.18 6.67
N ALA A 222 2.28 -19.79 6.07
CA ALA A 222 2.79 -21.10 6.47
C ALA A 222 4.32 -21.13 6.35
N CYS A 223 5.01 -21.84 7.26
CA CYS A 223 6.47 -22.01 7.19
C CYS A 223 6.92 -22.82 5.96
N SER A 224 6.04 -23.68 5.44
CA SER A 224 6.21 -24.40 4.18
C SER A 224 5.05 -24.02 3.25
N PRO A 225 5.12 -22.84 2.60
CA PRO A 225 4.00 -22.33 1.82
C PRO A 225 3.84 -23.08 0.51
N ASN A 226 2.61 -23.16 0.02
CA ASN A 226 2.31 -23.75 -1.28
C ASN A 226 2.33 -22.72 -2.43
N LEU A 227 2.38 -21.43 -2.11
CA LEU A 227 2.59 -20.35 -3.07
C LEU A 227 3.91 -19.61 -2.83
N ALA A 228 4.57 -19.25 -3.93
CA ALA A 228 5.54 -18.17 -3.98
C ALA A 228 4.91 -16.95 -4.65
N TYR A 229 5.38 -15.74 -4.32
CA TYR A 229 4.96 -14.53 -5.02
C TYR A 229 6.15 -13.69 -5.46
N GLN A 230 6.02 -13.06 -6.62
CA GLN A 230 7.07 -12.23 -7.21
C GLN A 230 6.48 -11.08 -8.02
N LEU A 231 7.25 -9.99 -8.13
CA LEU A 231 6.93 -8.86 -8.99
C LEU A 231 7.21 -9.22 -10.45
N THR A 232 6.24 -8.97 -11.34
CA THR A 232 6.41 -9.09 -12.79
C THR A 232 6.98 -7.80 -13.38
N GLN A 233 7.49 -7.88 -14.61
CA GLN A 233 7.97 -6.69 -15.35
C GLN A 233 6.88 -5.61 -15.53
N ASN A 234 5.60 -6.00 -15.52
CA ASN A 234 4.46 -5.09 -15.68
C ASN A 234 3.99 -4.47 -14.35
N GLY A 235 4.70 -4.72 -13.24
CA GLY A 235 4.38 -4.17 -11.92
C GLY A 235 3.21 -4.85 -11.22
N THR A 236 2.88 -6.09 -11.61
CA THR A 236 1.89 -6.93 -10.91
C THR A 236 2.59 -7.95 -10.02
N ILE A 237 1.91 -8.44 -8.99
CA ILE A 237 2.35 -9.56 -8.16
C ILE A 237 1.75 -10.84 -8.75
N SER A 238 2.62 -11.77 -9.13
CA SER A 238 2.22 -13.11 -9.57
C SER A 238 2.41 -14.10 -8.43
N PHE A 239 1.36 -14.87 -8.14
CA PHE A 239 1.37 -15.99 -7.19
C PHE A 239 1.47 -17.30 -7.96
N LEU A 240 2.54 -18.04 -7.71
CA LEU A 240 2.92 -19.28 -8.39
C LEU A 240 2.87 -20.45 -7.42
N ALA A 241 2.25 -21.56 -7.85
CA ALA A 241 2.25 -22.79 -7.08
C ALA A 241 3.67 -23.37 -7.03
N LYS A 242 4.14 -23.73 -5.83
CA LYS A 242 5.45 -24.38 -5.62
C LYS A 242 5.40 -25.89 -5.87
N HIS A 243 4.20 -26.47 -5.76
CA HIS A 243 3.92 -27.88 -5.97
C HIS A 243 2.43 -28.05 -6.30
N HIS A 244 1.98 -29.29 -6.53
CA HIS A 244 0.57 -29.59 -6.75
C HIS A 244 -0.28 -29.12 -5.54
N ILE A 245 -1.43 -28.50 -5.81
CA ILE A 245 -2.38 -28.00 -4.81
C ILE A 245 -3.73 -28.64 -5.11
N CYS A 246 -4.21 -29.49 -4.20
CA CYS A 246 -5.50 -30.15 -4.35
C CYS A 246 -6.67 -29.17 -4.16
N GLN A 247 -7.81 -29.43 -4.80
CA GLN A 247 -9.03 -28.69 -4.55
C GLN A 247 -9.41 -28.73 -3.07
N GLY A 248 -9.81 -27.59 -2.50
CA GLY A 248 -10.15 -27.44 -1.09
C GLY A 248 -8.96 -27.16 -0.17
N MET A 249 -7.71 -27.28 -0.66
CA MET A 249 -6.53 -26.93 0.13
C MET A 249 -6.39 -25.41 0.26
N GLN A 250 -6.05 -24.93 1.46
CA GLN A 250 -5.81 -23.52 1.70
C GLN A 250 -4.55 -23.03 0.97
N LEU A 251 -4.64 -21.86 0.35
CA LEU A 251 -3.50 -21.17 -0.25
C LEU A 251 -2.73 -20.38 0.81
N THR A 252 -1.41 -20.58 0.88
CA THR A 252 -0.53 -19.99 1.89
C THR A 252 0.74 -19.43 1.29
N ILE A 253 1.27 -18.36 1.89
CA ILE A 253 2.50 -17.68 1.50
C ILE A 253 3.46 -17.60 2.70
N ASP A 254 4.72 -17.25 2.44
CA ASP A 254 5.63 -16.83 3.50
C ASP A 254 5.45 -15.33 3.79
N TYR A 255 5.45 -14.96 5.06
CA TYR A 255 5.40 -13.56 5.52
C TYR A 255 6.80 -13.00 5.81
N ARG A 256 7.84 -13.84 5.83
CA ARG A 256 9.20 -13.48 6.19
C ARG A 256 10.06 -13.09 4.98
#